data_AF-A0A818ZD29-F1
#
_entry.id   AF-A0A818ZD29-F1
#
_cell.length_a   1.000
_cell.length_b   1.000
_cell.length_c   1.000
_cell.angle_alpha   90.00
_cell.angle_beta   90.00
_cell.angle_gamma   90.00
#
_symmetry.space_group_name_H-M   'P 1'
#
loop_
_entity.id
_entity.type
_entity.pdbx_description
1 polymer ?
#
loop_
_entity_poly.entity_id
_entity_poly.type
_entity_poly.pdbx_seq_one_letter_code
_entity_poly.pdbx_strand_id
1 'polypeptide(L)'
;MQKWTGTYKWDDYCATNRCCCYTGTLVVTQSGSNLVFSSGTQGCANSQASSTFSNPNGYSFSTIGTRGSHIVYTLSSDSNTLSVSNRDYNYCGGNAARTSVGIHVYPSIIWFVVMLTAIWIFA
;
A
#
# COMPACT_ATOMS: atom_id res chain seq x y z
N MET A 1 -17.98 5.06 5.34
CA MET A 1 -17.56 3.75 4.82
C MET A 1 -16.04 3.70 4.89
N GLN A 2 -15.48 2.58 5.36
CA GLN A 2 -14.04 2.35 5.42
C GLN A 2 -13.45 2.24 4.00
N LYS A 3 -12.31 2.90 3.75
CA LYS A 3 -11.64 2.85 2.45
C LYS A 3 -10.19 2.39 2.61
N TRP A 4 -10.02 1.08 2.61
CA TRP A 4 -8.70 0.43 2.68
C TRP A 4 -7.86 0.66 1.42
N THR A 5 -8.50 0.77 0.25
CA THR A 5 -7.78 0.91 -1.02
C THR A 5 -7.10 2.27 -1.15
N GLY A 6 -5.83 2.26 -1.50
CA GLY A 6 -5.03 3.46 -1.63
C GLY A 6 -3.53 3.21 -1.49
N THR A 7 -2.81 4.32 -1.47
CA THR A 7 -1.36 4.35 -1.34
C THR A 7 -1.01 5.02 -0.02
N TYR A 8 -0.20 4.35 0.78
CA TYR A 8 0.23 4.77 2.10
C TYR A 8 1.75 4.71 2.18
N LYS A 9 2.39 5.71 2.78
CA LYS A 9 3.84 5.74 3.01
C LYS A 9 4.11 5.38 4.47
N TRP A 10 4.97 4.39 4.68
CA TRP A 10 5.41 3.99 6.01
C TRP A 10 6.16 5.11 6.71
N ASP A 11 5.96 5.22 8.01
CA ASP A 11 6.84 5.97 8.88
C ASP A 11 8.14 5.15 9.02
N ASP A 12 9.25 5.66 8.48
CA ASP A 12 10.53 4.93 8.34
C ASP A 12 11.25 4.64 9.69
N TYR A 13 10.50 4.52 10.79
CA TYR A 13 10.99 4.31 12.16
C TYR A 13 11.41 2.87 12.48
N CYS A 14 11.26 1.92 11.54
CA CYS A 14 11.59 0.54 11.84
C CYS A 14 13.11 0.30 11.84
N ALA A 15 13.62 -0.26 12.95
CA ALA A 15 15.04 -0.57 13.11
C ALA A 15 15.47 -1.71 12.17
N THR A 16 16.32 -1.38 11.20
CA THR A 16 16.78 -2.28 10.11
C THR A 16 17.48 -3.56 10.57
N ASN A 17 17.82 -3.67 11.86
CA ASN A 17 18.42 -4.87 12.46
C ASN A 17 17.40 -6.00 12.76
N ARG A 18 16.15 -5.88 12.30
CA ARG A 18 15.08 -6.89 12.48
C ARG A 18 14.39 -7.22 11.14
N CYS A 19 14.09 -8.51 10.91
CA CYS A 19 13.50 -9.05 9.68
C CYS A 19 12.02 -8.70 9.40
N CYS A 20 11.51 -7.56 9.85
CA CYS A 20 10.07 -7.28 9.80
C CYS A 20 9.76 -5.80 9.58
N CYS A 21 10.70 -5.07 9.00
CA CYS A 21 10.55 -3.66 8.73
C CYS A 21 9.89 -3.43 7.38
N TYR A 22 8.67 -2.91 7.42
CA TYR A 22 8.01 -2.39 6.24
C TYR A 22 8.69 -1.09 5.79
N THR A 23 8.82 -0.90 4.48
CA THR A 23 9.49 0.27 3.89
C THR A 23 8.79 0.80 2.66
N GLY A 24 9.09 2.07 2.36
CA GLY A 24 8.61 2.74 1.18
C GLY A 24 7.10 2.91 1.22
N THR A 25 6.43 2.34 0.22
CA THR A 25 5.00 2.56 0.00
C THR A 25 4.23 1.26 0.16
N LEU A 26 3.22 1.28 1.03
CA LEU A 26 2.15 0.30 1.07
C LEU A 26 1.08 0.65 0.03
N VAL A 27 0.85 -0.25 -0.90
CA VAL A 27 -0.24 -0.16 -1.88
C VAL A 27 -1.30 -1.19 -1.50
N VAL A 28 -2.55 -0.74 -1.36
CA VAL A 28 -3.70 -1.60 -1.10
C VAL A 28 -4.64 -1.53 -2.30
N THR A 29 -4.77 -2.64 -3.03
CA THR A 29 -5.67 -2.76 -4.19
C THR A 29 -6.79 -3.77 -3.93
N GLN A 30 -7.89 -3.63 -4.65
CA GLN A 30 -8.98 -4.59 -4.61
C GLN A 30 -8.80 -5.64 -5.71
N SER A 31 -8.95 -6.90 -5.36
CA SER A 31 -8.95 -8.04 -6.27
C SER A 31 -10.15 -8.93 -5.95
N GLY A 32 -11.26 -8.73 -6.68
CA GLY A 32 -12.55 -9.35 -6.37
C GLY A 32 -13.07 -8.94 -4.99
N SER A 33 -13.33 -9.93 -4.13
CA SER A 33 -13.76 -9.74 -2.73
C SER A 33 -12.59 -9.53 -1.76
N ASN A 34 -11.35 -9.55 -2.25
CA ASN A 34 -10.14 -9.47 -1.44
C ASN A 34 -9.41 -8.14 -1.65
N LEU A 35 -8.55 -7.83 -0.69
CA LEU A 35 -7.60 -6.72 -0.71
C LEU A 35 -6.19 -7.29 -0.78
N VAL A 36 -5.37 -6.73 -1.66
CA VAL A 36 -3.95 -7.07 -1.81
C VAL A 36 -3.13 -5.93 -1.22
N PHE A 37 -2.35 -6.24 -0.19
CA PHE A 37 -1.46 -5.34 0.52
C PHE A 37 -0.04 -5.61 0.04
N SER A 38 0.59 -4.64 -0.62
CA SER A 38 1.93 -4.77 -1.17
C SER A 38 2.84 -3.67 -0.63
N SER A 39 3.98 -4.04 -0.04
CA SER A 39 4.95 -3.09 0.51
C SER A 39 6.38 -3.55 0.32
N GLY A 40 7.33 -2.61 0.39
CA GLY A 40 8.73 -2.94 0.58
C GLY A 40 8.97 -3.55 1.95
N THR A 41 9.99 -4.38 2.07
CA THR A 41 10.51 -4.91 3.34
C THR A 41 12.02 -4.77 3.37
N GLN A 42 12.58 -4.54 4.57
CA GLN A 42 14.02 -4.46 4.81
C GLN A 42 14.43 -5.31 6.03
N GLY A 43 15.74 -5.57 6.13
CA GLY A 43 16.37 -6.25 7.27
C GLY A 43 16.75 -7.71 6.99
N CYS A 44 15.97 -8.45 6.19
CA CYS A 44 16.25 -9.87 5.89
C CYS A 44 16.04 -10.20 4.42
N ALA A 45 16.79 -9.48 3.58
CA ALA A 45 16.64 -9.29 2.14
C ALA A 45 15.65 -8.17 1.79
N ASN A 46 16.15 -7.14 1.10
CA ASN A 46 15.33 -6.05 0.59
C ASN A 46 14.45 -6.60 -0.53
N SER A 47 13.18 -6.80 -0.24
CA SER A 47 12.24 -7.43 -1.16
C SER A 47 10.85 -6.83 -1.03
N GLN A 48 10.01 -7.05 -2.03
CA GLN A 48 8.62 -6.66 -1.99
C GLN A 48 7.80 -7.80 -1.38
N ALA A 49 7.05 -7.51 -0.32
CA ALA A 49 6.10 -8.43 0.28
C ALA A 49 4.68 -8.09 -0.18
N SER A 50 3.90 -9.12 -0.53
CA SER A 50 2.49 -8.99 -0.87
C SER A 50 1.66 -9.98 -0.06
N SER A 51 0.54 -9.53 0.50
CA SER A 51 -0.40 -10.36 1.26
C SER A 51 -1.83 -10.08 0.82
N THR A 52 -2.65 -11.13 0.75
CA THR A 52 -4.05 -11.02 0.30
C THR A 52 -4.97 -11.39 1.44
N PHE A 53 -5.95 -10.53 1.74
CA PHE A 53 -6.94 -10.74 2.79
C PHE A 53 -8.34 -10.46 2.27
N SER A 54 -9.36 -11.12 2.82
CA SER A 54 -10.75 -10.76 2.54
C SER A 54 -11.03 -9.34 2.99
N ASN A 55 -11.83 -8.59 2.22
CA ASN A 55 -12.16 -7.20 2.56
C ASN A 55 -12.88 -7.15 3.92
N PRO A 56 -12.30 -6.54 4.96
CA PRO A 56 -12.91 -6.51 6.28
C PRO A 56 -14.07 -5.51 6.31
N ASN A 57 -15.17 -5.91 6.95
CA ASN A 57 -16.33 -5.05 7.17
C ASN A 57 -16.11 -3.98 8.26
N GLY A 58 -14.87 -3.72 8.65
CA GLY A 58 -14.51 -2.81 9.73
C GLY A 58 -13.16 -2.12 9.52
N TYR A 59 -12.79 -1.33 10.52
CA TYR A 59 -11.54 -0.56 10.56
C TYR A 59 -10.36 -1.35 11.12
N SER A 60 -10.58 -2.57 11.63
CA SER A 60 -9.50 -3.41 12.15
C SER A 60 -9.78 -4.88 11.87
N PHE A 61 -8.72 -5.64 11.61
CA PHE A 61 -8.76 -7.09 11.50
C PHE A 61 -7.43 -7.69 11.95
N SER A 62 -7.47 -8.94 12.41
CA SER A 62 -6.29 -9.71 12.78
C SER A 62 -6.06 -10.86 11.81
N THR A 63 -4.79 -11.20 11.57
CA THR A 63 -4.36 -12.35 10.79
C THR A 63 -3.16 -13.03 11.43
N ILE A 64 -2.82 -14.21 10.93
CA ILE A 64 -1.62 -14.95 11.32
C ILE A 64 -0.52 -14.67 10.31
N GLY A 65 0.57 -14.08 10.79
CA GLY A 65 1.78 -13.81 10.04
C GLY A 65 2.78 -14.95 10.10
N THR A 66 4.01 -14.65 9.68
CA THR A 66 5.12 -15.62 9.69
C THR A 66 5.36 -16.15 11.11
N ARG A 67 5.69 -17.43 11.21
CA ARG A 67 5.93 -18.16 12.48
C ARG A 67 4.73 -18.17 13.44
N GLY A 68 3.51 -18.01 12.92
CA GLY A 68 2.29 -18.06 13.73
C GLY A 68 2.00 -16.78 14.52
N SER A 69 2.72 -15.70 14.24
CA SER A 69 2.55 -14.44 14.99
C SER A 69 1.24 -13.72 14.65
N HIS A 70 0.63 -13.08 15.62
CA HIS A 70 -0.64 -12.37 15.48
C HIS A 70 -0.42 -10.94 15.01
N ILE A 71 -0.81 -10.65 13.77
CA ILE A 71 -0.71 -9.33 13.16
C ILE A 71 -2.09 -8.67 13.16
N VAL A 72 -2.17 -7.42 13.63
CA VAL A 72 -3.38 -6.60 13.63
C VAL A 72 -3.17 -5.42 12.69
N TYR A 73 -4.06 -5.30 11.71
CA TYR A 73 -4.15 -4.17 10.79
C TYR A 73 -5.26 -3.25 11.28
N THR A 74 -5.00 -1.95 11.34
CA THR A 74 -5.98 -0.94 11.77
C THR A 74 -5.94 0.25 10.84
N LEU A 75 -7.09 0.60 10.26
CA LEU A 75 -7.31 1.79 9.47
C LEU A 75 -7.97 2.86 10.36
N SER A 76 -7.47 4.09 10.30
CA SER A 76 -8.13 5.23 10.97
C SER A 76 -9.54 5.47 10.41
N SER A 77 -10.42 6.08 11.21
CA SER A 77 -11.80 6.36 10.82
C SER A 77 -11.91 7.23 9.56
N ASP A 78 -10.94 8.13 9.36
CA ASP A 78 -10.79 9.01 8.20
C ASP A 78 -10.05 8.35 7.02
N SER A 79 -9.61 7.09 7.16
CA SER A 79 -8.86 6.32 6.17
C SER A 79 -7.52 6.92 5.73
N ASN A 80 -6.96 7.85 6.51
CA ASN A 80 -5.68 8.51 6.23
C ASN A 80 -4.48 7.82 6.86
N THR A 81 -4.67 6.95 7.84
CA THR A 81 -3.58 6.26 8.54
C THR A 81 -3.87 4.78 8.64
N LEU A 82 -2.88 3.96 8.32
CA LEU A 82 -2.94 2.51 8.45
C LEU A 82 -1.84 2.07 9.41
N SER A 83 -2.20 1.42 10.51
CA SER A 83 -1.25 0.86 11.48
C SER A 83 -1.22 -0.66 11.36
N VAL A 84 -0.02 -1.22 11.44
CA VAL A 84 0.21 -2.67 11.54
C VAL A 84 0.99 -2.92 12.81
N SER A 85 0.48 -3.83 13.63
CA SER A 85 1.14 -4.24 14.87
C SER A 85 1.21 -5.75 14.94
N ASN A 86 2.31 -6.28 15.44
CA ASN A 86 2.46 -7.70 15.76
C ASN A 86 2.42 -7.87 17.29
N ARG A 87 1.49 -8.67 17.80
CA ARG A 87 1.30 -8.87 19.25
C ARG A 87 2.44 -9.67 19.88
N ASP A 88 3.02 -10.61 19.15
CA ASP A 88 4.11 -11.46 19.65
C ASP A 88 5.47 -10.76 19.51
N TYR A 89 5.58 -9.86 18.53
CA TYR A 89 6.79 -9.08 18.25
C TYR A 89 6.46 -7.60 18.14
N ASN A 90 6.38 -6.90 19.28
CA ASN A 90 6.00 -5.49 19.35
C ASN A 90 6.90 -4.54 18.53
N TYR A 91 8.11 -4.98 18.17
CA TYR A 91 9.05 -4.26 17.30
C TYR A 91 8.80 -4.50 15.80
N CYS A 92 7.85 -5.38 15.45
CA CYS A 92 7.42 -5.66 14.08
C CYS A 92 6.07 -4.98 13.83
N GLY A 93 6.09 -3.91 13.06
CA GLY A 93 4.93 -3.07 12.81
C GLY A 93 5.34 -1.69 12.34
N GLY A 94 4.35 -0.82 12.18
CA GLY A 94 4.55 0.56 11.78
C GLY A 94 3.21 1.23 11.47
N ASN A 95 3.26 2.52 11.16
CA ASN A 95 2.13 3.25 10.64
C ASN A 95 2.42 3.76 9.24
N ALA A 96 1.40 3.84 8.40
CA ALA A 96 1.51 4.34 7.06
C ALA A 96 0.50 5.46 6.86
N ALA A 97 0.98 6.63 6.46
CA ALA A 97 0.14 7.78 6.15
C ALA A 97 -0.24 7.76 4.67
N ARG A 98 -1.51 7.98 4.35
CA ARG A 98 -2.03 8.03 2.98
C ARG A 98 -1.34 9.17 2.20
N THR A 99 -0.72 8.87 1.06
CA THR A 99 0.10 9.84 0.32
C THR A 99 -0.62 10.56 -0.81
N SER A 100 -1.72 9.99 -1.33
CA SER A 100 -2.77 10.65 -2.13
C SER A 100 -3.67 9.57 -2.74
N VAL A 101 -4.94 9.90 -2.96
CA VAL A 101 -5.84 9.13 -3.83
C VAL A 101 -5.18 9.01 -5.20
N GLY A 102 -5.13 7.77 -5.75
CA GLY A 102 -4.40 7.43 -6.96
C GLY A 102 -4.37 8.57 -7.97
N ILE A 103 -3.15 8.98 -8.35
CA ILE A 103 -2.95 9.90 -9.44
C ILE A 103 -3.57 9.20 -10.66
N HIS A 104 -4.76 9.63 -11.07
CA HIS A 104 -5.25 9.35 -12.41
C HIS A 104 -4.17 9.89 -13.33
N VAL A 105 -3.43 8.98 -13.97
CA VAL A 105 -2.60 9.33 -15.11
C VAL A 105 -3.58 9.76 -16.19
N TYR A 106 -3.90 11.05 -16.23
CA TYR A 106 -4.52 11.64 -17.40
C TYR A 106 -3.53 11.41 -18.55
N PRO A 107 -3.91 10.73 -19.65
CA PRO A 107 -3.06 10.72 -20.83
C PRO A 107 -2.80 12.18 -21.21
N SER A 108 -1.54 12.56 -21.18
CA SER A 108 -1.11 13.93 -21.42
C SER A 108 -1.53 14.38 -22.82
N ILE A 109 -2.06 15.62 -22.89
CA ILE A 109 -2.53 16.33 -24.11
C ILE A 109 -1.46 16.40 -25.22
N ILE A 110 -0.21 16.05 -24.91
CA ILE A 110 0.94 16.08 -25.82
C ILE A 110 0.74 15.15 -27.05
N TRP A 111 -0.09 14.10 -26.94
CA TRP A 111 -0.37 13.21 -28.08
C TRP A 111 -1.29 13.81 -29.15
N PHE A 112 -2.16 14.78 -28.82
CA PHE A 112 -3.08 15.37 -29.81
C PHE A 112 -2.39 16.37 -30.74
N VAL A 113 -1.31 17.02 -30.29
CA VAL A 113 -0.60 18.02 -31.11
C VAL A 113 0.21 17.34 -32.24
N VAL A 114 0.72 16.13 -32.02
CA VAL A 114 1.47 15.38 -33.06
C VAL A 114 0.54 14.82 -34.15
N MET A 115 -0.69 14.43 -33.80
CA MET A 115 -1.68 13.96 -34.79
C MET A 115 -2.20 15.10 -35.68
N LEU A 116 -2.35 16.32 -35.16
CA LEU A 116 -2.88 17.45 -35.93
C LEU A 116 -1.85 18.08 -36.89
N THR A 117 -0.54 17.98 -36.60
CA THR A 117 0.49 18.47 -37.54
C THR A 117 0.79 17.47 -38.67
N ALA A 118 0.55 16.18 -38.47
CA ALA A 118 0.68 15.17 -39.52
C ALA A 118 -0.39 15.31 -40.61
N ILE A 119 -1.58 15.83 -40.28
CA ILE A 119 -2.68 16.05 -41.25
C ILE A 119 -2.41 17.29 -42.14
N TRP A 120 -1.58 18.24 -41.70
CA TRP A 120 -1.24 19.43 -42.50
C TRP A 120 -0.06 19.25 -43.46
N ILE A 121 0.71 18.17 -43.34
CA ILE A 121 1.86 17.92 -44.24
C ILE A 121 1.47 17.10 -45.48
N PHE A 122 0.27 16.48 -45.50
CA PHE A 122 -0.22 15.65 -46.60
C PHE A 122 -1.51 16.16 -47.26
N ALA A 123 -1.89 17.43 -47.04
CA ALA A 123 -2.99 18.09 -47.75
C ALA A 123 -2.47 19.12 -48.75
#